data_AF-A0A8J2HIL3-F1
#
_entry.id   AF-A0A8J2HIL3-F1
#
_cell.length_a   1.000
_cell.length_b   1.000
_cell.length_c   1.000
_cell.angle_alpha   90.00
_cell.angle_beta   90.00
_cell.angle_gamma   90.00
#
_symmetry.space_group_name_H-M   'P 1'
#
loop_
_entity.id
_entity.type
_entity.pdbx_description
1 polymer ?
#
loop_
_entity_poly.entity_id
_entity_poly.type
_entity_poly.pdbx_seq_one_letter_code
_entity_poly.pdbx_strand_id
1 'polypeptide(L)'
;MEVVVREITPPLLKASHGKFHLLPTGELLIHSLEFSDQFLSYRCRTMHRLTRQVVVSSSANVRISDHRGVLPPIILEHSGVIYISQDESTSMVCVAKACPSADYSQKTYD
;
A
#
# COMPACT_ATOMS: atom_id res chain seq x y z
N MET A 1 -9.05 -14.75 -14.93
CA MET A 1 -8.30 -15.49 -13.90
C MET A 1 -8.18 -14.58 -12.70
N GLU A 2 -9.08 -14.69 -11.73
CA GLU A 2 -9.11 -13.82 -10.55
C GLU A 2 -8.43 -14.48 -9.37
N VAL A 3 -7.24 -14.00 -9.03
CA VAL A 3 -6.46 -14.43 -7.89
C VAL A 3 -6.08 -13.19 -7.09
N VAL A 4 -6.73 -12.95 -5.96
CA VAL A 4 -6.24 -11.99 -4.98
C VAL A 4 -6.50 -12.52 -3.57
N VAL A 5 -5.43 -13.03 -2.95
CA VAL A 5 -5.24 -13.01 -1.50
C VAL A 5 -3.73 -12.81 -1.28
N ARG A 6 -3.31 -11.57 -1.02
CA ARG A 6 -1.94 -11.22 -0.62
C ARG A 6 -1.98 -10.96 0.87
N GLU A 7 -1.44 -11.87 1.67
CA GLU A 7 -1.28 -11.62 3.10
C GLU A 7 0.15 -11.14 3.31
N ILE A 8 0.33 -9.87 3.66
CA ILE A 8 1.65 -9.32 3.98
C ILE A 8 1.78 -9.44 5.49
N THR A 9 2.65 -10.34 5.95
CA THR A 9 2.89 -10.56 7.38
C THR A 9 4.07 -9.69 7.82
N PRO A 10 3.86 -8.52 8.46
CA PRO A 10 4.94 -7.85 9.16
C PRO A 10 5.39 -8.72 10.34
N PRO A 11 6.69 -8.71 10.71
CA PRO A 11 7.13 -9.38 11.91
C PRO A 11 6.52 -8.63 13.11
N LEU A 12 5.52 -9.25 13.73
CA LEU A 12 4.88 -8.82 15.00
C LEU A 12 3.92 -7.63 14.95
N LEU A 13 2.97 -7.59 14.01
CA LEU A 13 1.76 -6.77 14.21
C LEU A 13 0.49 -7.60 14.13
N LYS A 14 -0.08 -7.86 15.32
CA LYS A 14 -1.54 -7.88 15.51
C LYS A 14 -2.04 -6.57 14.90
N ALA A 15 -2.99 -6.61 13.96
CA ALA A 15 -3.51 -5.43 13.27
C ALA A 15 -3.98 -4.35 14.27
N SER A 16 -3.08 -3.49 14.72
CA SER A 16 -3.37 -2.41 15.66
C SER A 16 -2.77 -1.10 15.15
N HIS A 17 -3.62 -0.07 15.16
CA HIS A 17 -3.29 1.36 15.08
C HIS A 17 -3.00 2.00 13.71
N GLY A 18 -3.59 1.53 12.60
CA GLY A 18 -3.80 2.38 11.40
C GLY A 18 -2.57 2.89 10.65
N LYS A 19 -1.35 2.47 11.02
CA LYS A 19 -0.10 2.76 10.29
C LYS A 19 0.04 1.90 9.03
N PHE A 20 -0.43 0.66 9.10
CA PHE A 20 -0.31 -0.34 8.03
C PHE A 20 -1.70 -0.65 7.46
N HIS A 21 -1.87 -0.49 6.15
CA HIS A 21 -3.11 -0.80 5.45
C HIS A 21 -2.81 -1.76 4.29
N LEU A 22 -3.46 -2.91 4.29
CA LEU A 22 -3.42 -3.81 3.14
C LEU A 22 -4.53 -3.39 2.18
N LEU A 23 -4.15 -2.95 0.98
CA LEU A 23 -5.10 -2.58 -0.05
C LEU A 23 -5.82 -3.82 -0.58
N PRO A 24 -7.05 -3.71 -1.12
CA PRO A 24 -7.75 -4.81 -1.78
C PRO A 24 -6.97 -5.40 -2.97
N THR A 25 -6.12 -4.60 -3.62
CA THR A 25 -5.14 -5.04 -4.64
C THR A 25 -4.01 -5.92 -4.07
N GLY A 26 -3.89 -5.92 -2.74
CA GLY A 26 -2.95 -6.71 -1.94
C GLY A 26 -1.57 -6.04 -1.77
N GLU A 27 -1.48 -4.74 -1.99
CA GLU A 27 -0.32 -3.92 -1.68
C GLU A 27 -0.34 -3.47 -0.21
N LEU A 28 0.83 -3.25 0.40
CA LEU A 28 0.94 -2.71 1.75
C LEU A 28 1.22 -1.21 1.69
N LEU A 29 0.28 -0.42 2.17
CA LEU A 29 0.44 1.00 2.41
C LEU A 29 0.93 1.23 3.84
N ILE A 30 2.03 1.98 3.98
CA ILE A 30 2.60 2.37 5.27
C ILE A 30 2.45 3.88 5.41
N HIS A 31 1.56 4.31 6.30
CA HIS A 31 1.35 5.71 6.63
C HIS A 31 2.44 6.22 7.55
N SER A 32 2.76 7.52 7.44
CA SER A 32 3.67 8.23 8.34
C SER A 32 4.97 7.46 8.59
N LEU A 33 5.71 7.17 7.51
CA LEU A 33 6.98 6.45 7.58
C LEU A 33 7.96 7.16 8.52
N GLU A 34 8.52 6.39 9.43
CA GLU A 34 9.55 6.81 10.38
C GLU A 34 10.86 6.12 10.05
N PHE A 35 11.99 6.71 10.46
CA PHE A 35 13.31 6.11 10.24
C PHE A 35 13.45 4.69 10.84
N SER A 36 12.69 4.39 11.88
CA SER A 36 12.60 3.05 12.50
C SER A 36 12.05 1.99 11.54
N ASP A 37 11.19 2.35 10.58
CA ASP A 37 10.53 1.41 9.67
C ASP A 37 11.49 0.81 8.64
N GLN A 38 12.65 1.41 8.41
CA GLN A 38 13.66 0.90 7.48
C GLN A 38 14.28 -0.42 7.95
N PHE A 39 14.22 -0.70 9.25
CA PHE A 39 14.76 -1.91 9.86
C PHE A 39 13.77 -3.08 9.83
N LEU A 40 12.53 -2.83 9.39
CA LEU A 40 11.51 -3.85 9.25
C LEU A 40 11.64 -4.57 7.91
N SER A 41 11.60 -5.90 7.97
CA SER A 41 11.60 -6.77 6.79
C SER A 41 10.17 -7.22 6.47
N TYR A 42 9.70 -6.85 5.29
CA TYR A 42 8.40 -7.20 4.75
C TYR A 42 8.48 -8.39 3.79
N ARG A 43 7.47 -9.25 3.82
CA ARG A 43 7.32 -10.38 2.89
C ARG A 43 5.87 -10.49 2.44
N CYS A 44 5.66 -10.73 1.16
CA CYS A 44 4.35 -11.05 0.62
C CYS A 44 4.15 -12.57 0.67
N ARG A 45 3.04 -13.01 1.25
CA ARG A 45 2.58 -14.40 1.21
C ARG A 45 1.38 -14.46 0.28
N THR A 46 1.46 -15.30 -0.74
CA THR A 46 0.38 -15.54 -1.70
C THR A 46 -0.09 -16.98 -1.60
N MET A 47 -1.40 -17.19 -1.78
CA MET A 47 -1.97 -18.54 -1.84
C MET A 47 -2.69 -18.72 -3.17
N HIS A 48 -2.31 -19.76 -3.90
CA HIS A 48 -3.02 -20.16 -5.10
C HIS A 48 -4.38 -20.78 -4.71
N ARG A 49 -5.48 -20.19 -5.19
CA ARG A 49 -6.84 -20.53 -4.73
C ARG A 49 -7.22 -22.00 -4.97
N LEU A 50 -6.84 -22.56 -6.11
CA LEU A 50 -7.22 -23.92 -6.53
C LEU A 50 -6.34 -24.99 -5.87
N THR A 51 -5.02 -24.81 -5.90
CA THR A 51 -4.06 -25.82 -5.40
C THR A 51 -3.76 -25.66 -3.92
N ARG A 52 -4.18 -24.54 -3.32
CA ARG A 52 -3.83 -24.14 -1.94
C ARG A 52 -2.32 -24.00 -1.70
N GLN A 53 -1.51 -23.98 -2.76
CA GLN A 53 -0.07 -23.77 -2.63
C GLN A 53 0.21 -22.35 -2.14
N VAL A 54 1.06 -22.25 -1.14
CA VAL A 54 1.49 -20.97 -0.56
C VAL A 54 2.91 -20.68 -1.01
N VAL A 55 3.14 -19.47 -1.51
CA VAL A 55 4.47 -18.98 -1.91
C VAL A 55 4.75 -17.68 -1.19
N VAL A 56 5.96 -17.57 -0.63
CA VAL A 56 6.43 -16.39 0.11
C VAL A 56 7.53 -15.72 -0.69
N SER A 57 7.44 -14.39 -0.84
CA SER A 57 8.47 -13.60 -1.51
C SER A 57 9.78 -13.54 -0.72
N SER A 58 10.86 -13.10 -1.37
CA SER A 58 12.04 -12.63 -0.65
C SER A 58 11.70 -11.47 0.29
N SER A 59 12.53 -11.28 1.31
CA SER A 59 12.46 -10.11 2.20
C SER A 59 12.69 -8.82 1.43
N ALA A 60 11.88 -7.79 1.71
CA ALA A 60 12.05 -6.43 1.24
C ALA A 60 12.08 -5.46 2.44
N ASN A 61 12.84 -4.37 2.33
CA ASN A 61 12.91 -3.32 3.36
C ASN A 61 12.56 -1.98 2.72
N VAL A 62 12.03 -1.05 3.51
CA VAL A 62 11.80 0.32 3.07
C VAL A 62 13.11 1.11 3.18
N ARG A 63 13.39 1.97 2.20
CA ARG A 63 14.53 2.89 2.24
C ARG A 63 14.02 4.32 2.30
N ILE A 64 14.33 5.01 3.39
CA ILE A 64 13.97 6.42 3.57
C ILE A 64 15.16 7.25 3.12
N SER A 65 14.94 8.12 2.14
CA SER A 65 15.93 9.07 1.66
C SER A 65 15.50 10.46 2.07
N ASP A 66 16.38 11.17 2.78
CA ASP A 66 16.15 12.57 3.10
C ASP A 66 16.42 13.43 1.85
N HIS A 67 15.43 14.24 1.46
CA HIS A 67 15.55 15.11 0.30
C HIS A 67 16.01 16.49 0.75
N ARG A 68 17.17 16.93 0.24
CA ARG A 68 17.63 18.30 0.42
C ARG A 68 16.89 19.21 -0.56
N GLY A 69 15.94 19.99 -0.05
CA GLY A 69 15.21 21.00 -0.82
C GLY A 69 13.71 20.71 -0.99
N VAL A 70 12.99 21.69 -1.52
CA VAL A 70 11.55 21.61 -1.75
C VAL A 70 11.28 20.76 -2.98
N LEU A 71 10.49 19.71 -2.82
CA LEU A 71 9.99 18.86 -3.89
C LEU A 71 8.49 19.11 -4.06
N PRO A 72 8.02 19.67 -5.20
CA PRO A 72 6.60 19.82 -5.43
C PRO A 72 5.91 18.45 -5.46
N PRO A 73 4.59 18.37 -5.18
CA PRO A 73 3.85 17.12 -5.28
C PRO A 73 3.90 16.51 -6.67
N ILE A 74 4.39 15.27 -6.77
CA ILE A 74 4.43 14.46 -7.98
C ILE A 74 3.55 13.23 -7.75
N ILE A 75 2.51 13.06 -8.58
CA ILE A 75 1.69 11.84 -8.57
C ILE A 75 2.51 10.71 -9.18
N LEU A 76 2.75 9.66 -8.40
CA LEU A 76 3.46 8.47 -8.83
C LEU A 76 2.47 7.41 -9.35
N GLU A 77 1.35 7.26 -8.66
CA GLU A 77 0.34 6.28 -8.97
C GLU A 77 -1.05 6.78 -8.56
N HIS A 78 -2.07 6.48 -9.35
CA HIS A 78 -3.44 6.78 -9.02
C HIS A 78 -4.38 5.73 -9.61
N SER A 79 -5.50 5.50 -8.95
CA SER A 79 -6.58 4.70 -9.51
C SER A 79 -7.16 5.40 -10.73
N GLY A 80 -7.15 4.71 -11.87
CA GLY A 80 -7.84 5.14 -13.08
C GLY A 80 -9.33 4.77 -13.04
N VAL A 81 -9.85 4.24 -14.15
CA VAL A 81 -11.22 3.72 -14.22
C VAL A 81 -11.32 2.41 -13.45
N ILE A 82 -12.20 2.37 -12.45
CA ILE A 82 -12.50 1.18 -11.64
C ILE A 82 -13.93 0.73 -11.88
N TYR A 83 -14.13 -0.58 -12.05
CA TYR A 83 -15.45 -1.20 -12.17
C TYR A 83 -15.82 -1.80 -10.83
N ILE A 84 -16.98 -1.43 -10.32
CA ILE A 84 -17.44 -1.81 -8.98
C ILE A 84 -18.86 -2.36 -9.13
N SER A 85 -19.15 -3.47 -8.45
CA SER A 85 -20.51 -4.01 -8.42
C SER A 85 -21.41 -3.08 -7.61
N GLN A 86 -22.72 -3.10 -7.87
CA GLN A 86 -23.66 -2.41 -6.98
C GLN A 86 -23.51 -2.93 -5.55
N ASP A 87 -23.50 -2.01 -4.58
CA ASP A 87 -23.26 -2.24 -3.15
C ASP A 87 -21.87 -2.76 -2.74
N GLU A 88 -20.90 -2.77 -3.67
CA GLU A 88 -19.52 -3.10 -3.35
C GLU A 88 -18.72 -1.83 -2.98
N SER A 89 -18.00 -1.88 -1.85
CA SER A 89 -17.11 -0.80 -1.44
C SER A 89 -15.73 -0.98 -2.08
N THR A 90 -15.14 0.11 -2.58
CA THR A 90 -13.80 0.10 -3.16
C THR A 90 -12.92 1.20 -2.57
N SER A 91 -11.61 1.02 -2.67
CA SER A 91 -10.62 2.04 -2.29
C SER A 91 -10.02 2.66 -3.55
N MET A 92 -10.12 3.98 -3.67
CA MET A 92 -9.33 4.75 -4.64
C MET A 92 -7.97 5.09 -4.03
N VAL A 93 -6.92 4.87 -4.79
CA VAL A 93 -5.54 5.09 -4.39
C VAL A 93 -5.01 6.32 -5.11
N CYS A 94 -4.30 7.18 -4.39
CA CYS A 94 -3.48 8.25 -4.95
C CYS A 94 -2.18 8.32 -4.16
N VAL A 95 -1.07 7.97 -4.82
CA VAL A 95 0.27 8.00 -4.24
C VAL A 95 1.00 9.18 -4.84
N ALA A 96 1.31 10.17 -4.01
CA ALA A 96 2.12 11.31 -4.40
C ALA A 96 3.35 11.46 -3.50
N LYS A 97 4.41 12.01 -4.08
CA LYS A 97 5.66 12.35 -3.37
C LYS A 97 5.86 13.85 -3.35
N ALA A 98 6.11 14.41 -2.17
CA ALA A 98 6.36 15.83 -1.97
C ALA A 98 7.28 16.07 -0.76
N CYS A 99 7.95 17.22 -0.74
CA CYS A 99 8.65 17.74 0.42
C CYS A 99 8.44 19.27 0.46
N PRO A 100 7.68 19.83 1.41
CA PRO A 100 7.00 19.16 2.54
C PRO A 100 5.86 18.22 2.08
N SER A 101 5.33 17.40 3.00
CA SER A 101 4.28 16.41 2.71
C SER A 101 3.06 17.05 2.03
N ALA A 102 2.53 16.39 1.00
CA ALA A 102 1.37 16.87 0.24
C ALA A 102 0.07 16.75 1.06
N ASP A 103 -0.87 17.65 0.78
CA ASP A 103 -2.26 17.54 1.21
C ASP A 103 -3.11 16.90 0.10
N TYR A 104 -4.02 16.00 0.48
CA TYR A 104 -4.83 15.21 -0.45
C TYR A 104 -6.29 15.65 -0.36
N SER A 105 -6.88 16.08 -1.48
CA SER A 105 -8.32 16.39 -1.57
C SER A 105 -8.96 15.68 -2.76
N GLN A 106 -10.10 15.04 -2.53
CA GLN A 106 -10.89 14.38 -3.56
C GLN A 106 -12.14 15.18 -3.86
N LYS A 107 -12.47 15.36 -5.14
CA LYS A 107 -13.71 16.00 -5.60
C LYS A 107 -14.57 14.98 -6.33
N THR A 108 -15.83 14.93 -5.97
CA THR A 108 -16.87 14.21 -6.72
C THR A 108 -17.55 15.21 -7.64
N TYR A 109 -17.76 14.84 -8.90
CA TYR A 109 -18.60 15.61 -9.83
C TYR A 109 -19.96 14.91 -9.87
N ASP A 110 -21.02 15.68 -9.64
CA ASP A 110 -22.42 15.29 -9.88
C ASP A 110 -22.78 15.45 -11.37
#